data_AF-K0FBP0-F1
#
_entry.id   AF-K0FBP0-F1
#
_cell.length_a   1.000
_cell.length_b   1.000
_cell.length_c   1.000
_cell.angle_alpha   90.00
_cell.angle_beta   90.00
_cell.angle_gamma   90.00
#
_symmetry.space_group_name_H-M   'P 1'
#
loop_
_entity.id
_entity.type
_entity.pdbx_description
1 polymer ?
#
loop_
_entity_poly.entity_id
_entity_poly.type
_entity_poly.pdbx_seq_one_letter_code
_entity_poly.pdbx_strand_id
1 'polypeptide(L)'
;MDDSSLIWDDGALVTIDQRGLPHEVRELRLRTVDEVIDAIRVLAIRGAPAIGIAGAFGVVLATAAHTVDGVVDTAAVHADADRIAAARPTAVNLAWAVRRVRAEVERGADAVLAATLDLLAEDGRVNRAAATHAADLVQRLCADRPLRLLTHCNTGRLATSAFGTAIGALRVLAERGAVADVLVDETRPLLQGARLTAWELAEAGIPHRLTIDAAAAWAMATGQVDCVLVGADRVTANGDVANKIGTYPLALAARHHGIPFIVVAPESTRDPNTVTGRDIVVEERAADEVTGFGGVATAPAGTAVFNPAFDVTPGDLVTAVVTELGVVHRGAGLPPLPGKEIAGIARGLYQRGWMPGTAGNISVRTGDTAVITGSGLSKGELTERDMVTVRVVDSAPVTDHGRKPSAETAIHTAVYRATAARAVVHIHPPHATALATRPGALDAVTTMRITDYELIKGLGGTDPAAIDIPVYPNWTDVPRIGADIERYLIDHPDAPPILFIAGHGITAWGDNLSQARDRAECLEALCELVSRTARTQAFGERADPLEIGLT
;
A
#
# COMPACT_ATOMS: atom_id res chain seq x y z
N MET A 1 -9.33 -22.31 13.78
CA MET A 1 -10.59 -21.87 13.15
C MET A 1 -10.21 -21.28 11.81
N ASP A 2 -11.03 -21.44 10.79
CA ASP A 2 -10.95 -20.58 9.61
C ASP A 2 -10.92 -19.13 10.11
N ASP A 3 -10.09 -18.25 9.55
CA ASP A 3 -9.80 -16.90 10.10
C ASP A 3 -11.03 -15.95 10.06
N SER A 4 -12.21 -16.50 9.70
CA SER A 4 -13.48 -15.81 9.55
C SER A 4 -14.22 -15.65 10.88
N SER A 5 -14.73 -14.45 11.15
CA SER A 5 -15.61 -14.14 12.28
C SER A 5 -17.10 -14.39 11.99
N LEU A 6 -17.43 -14.67 10.73
CA LEU A 6 -18.79 -14.86 10.23
C LEU A 6 -18.82 -16.14 9.37
N ILE A 7 -19.69 -17.08 9.73
CA ILE A 7 -19.81 -18.38 9.08
C ILE A 7 -21.28 -18.60 8.74
N TRP A 8 -21.55 -19.17 7.56
CA TRP A 8 -22.88 -19.67 7.23
C TRP A 8 -22.94 -21.16 7.50
N ASP A 9 -23.83 -21.60 8.39
CA ASP A 9 -23.93 -22.99 8.80
C ASP A 9 -25.38 -23.37 9.12
N ASP A 10 -25.87 -24.40 8.43
CA ASP A 10 -27.21 -24.97 8.59
C ASP A 10 -28.33 -23.90 8.58
N GLY A 11 -28.33 -23.05 7.55
CA GLY A 11 -29.34 -21.99 7.37
C GLY A 11 -29.26 -20.86 8.39
N ALA A 12 -28.15 -20.73 9.13
CA ALA A 12 -27.94 -19.68 10.12
C ALA A 12 -26.65 -18.92 9.87
N LEU A 13 -26.66 -17.63 10.22
CA LEU A 13 -25.44 -16.86 10.41
C LEU A 13 -24.86 -17.18 11.78
N VAL A 14 -23.65 -17.73 11.79
CA VAL A 14 -22.88 -18.07 12.98
C VAL A 14 -21.76 -17.06 13.18
N THR A 15 -21.64 -16.52 14.39
CA THR A 15 -20.63 -15.52 14.73
C THR A 15 -20.27 -15.54 16.21
N ILE A 16 -19.23 -14.82 16.60
CA ILE A 16 -18.83 -14.65 17.99
C ILE A 16 -19.60 -13.46 18.59
N ASP A 17 -20.20 -13.63 19.76
CA ASP A 17 -20.76 -12.53 20.54
C ASP A 17 -19.62 -11.64 21.07
N GLN A 18 -19.34 -10.54 20.36
CA GLN A 18 -18.26 -9.63 20.73
C GLN A 18 -18.49 -8.96 22.10
N ARG A 19 -19.71 -9.02 22.67
CA ARG A 19 -19.99 -8.48 24.02
C ARG A 19 -19.46 -9.36 25.13
N GLY A 20 -19.23 -10.66 24.86
CA GLY A 20 -18.66 -11.60 25.85
C GLY A 20 -17.15 -11.48 26.00
N LEU A 21 -16.46 -10.96 24.99
CA LEU A 21 -15.00 -10.81 25.00
C LEU A 21 -14.52 -9.71 25.97
N PRO A 22 -13.35 -9.87 26.61
CA PRO A 22 -12.38 -10.97 26.43
C PRO A 22 -12.65 -12.20 27.32
N HIS A 23 -13.69 -12.18 28.15
CA HIS A 23 -13.90 -13.17 29.21
C HIS A 23 -14.48 -14.49 28.70
N GLU A 24 -15.38 -14.43 27.71
CA GLU A 24 -16.06 -15.61 27.19
C GLU A 24 -16.18 -15.52 25.66
N VAL A 25 -15.75 -16.59 24.98
CA VAL A 25 -15.98 -16.79 23.54
C VAL A 25 -17.32 -17.52 23.40
N ARG A 26 -18.39 -16.75 23.20
CA ARG A 26 -19.74 -17.28 22.98
C ARG A 26 -20.11 -17.24 21.51
N GLU A 27 -20.65 -18.34 20.99
CA GLU A 27 -21.23 -18.40 19.65
C GLU A 27 -22.69 -17.89 19.65
N LEU A 28 -23.04 -17.11 18.62
CA LEU A 28 -24.41 -16.75 18.27
C LEU A 28 -24.78 -17.44 16.98
N ARG A 29 -25.99 -18.01 16.93
CA ARG A 29 -26.59 -18.56 15.72
C ARG A 29 -27.87 -17.81 15.42
N LEU A 30 -27.84 -16.99 14.37
CA LEU A 30 -28.91 -16.08 13.98
C LEU A 30 -29.67 -16.69 12.80
N ARG A 31 -30.98 -16.90 12.95
CA ARG A 31 -31.86 -17.58 11.99
C ARG A 31 -32.97 -16.68 11.43
N THR A 32 -33.09 -15.46 11.94
CA THR A 32 -34.12 -14.51 11.50
C THR A 32 -33.52 -13.14 11.22
N VAL A 33 -34.21 -12.36 10.39
CA VAL A 33 -33.88 -10.96 10.11
C VAL A 33 -33.82 -10.14 11.40
N ASP A 34 -34.77 -10.36 12.31
CA ASP A 34 -34.85 -9.64 13.59
C ASP A 34 -33.65 -9.93 14.50
N GLU A 35 -33.20 -11.19 14.57
CA GLU A 35 -31.99 -11.57 15.31
C GLU A 35 -30.72 -10.91 14.74
N VAL A 36 -30.60 -10.80 13.41
CA VAL A 36 -29.47 -10.10 12.76
C VAL A 36 -29.49 -8.60 13.08
N ILE A 37 -30.65 -7.96 12.94
CA ILE A 37 -30.81 -6.53 13.26
C ILE A 37 -30.50 -6.28 14.74
N ASP A 38 -31.01 -7.10 15.65
CA ASP A 38 -30.75 -6.98 17.07
C ASP A 38 -29.26 -7.14 17.36
N ALA A 39 -28.61 -8.18 16.84
CA ALA A 39 -27.18 -8.43 17.01
C ALA A 39 -26.31 -7.24 16.54
N ILE A 40 -26.69 -6.57 15.46
CA ILE A 40 -26.01 -5.36 14.97
C ILE A 40 -26.26 -4.16 15.91
N ARG A 41 -27.50 -3.95 16.36
CA ARG A 41 -27.90 -2.81 17.22
C ARG A 41 -27.29 -2.89 18.61
N VAL A 42 -27.32 -4.07 19.23
CA VAL A 42 -26.74 -4.31 20.56
C VAL A 42 -25.22 -4.51 20.51
N LEU A 43 -24.62 -4.36 19.32
CA LEU A 43 -23.18 -4.49 19.08
C LEU A 43 -22.62 -5.89 19.39
N ALA A 44 -23.43 -6.95 19.30
CA ALA A 44 -22.92 -8.31 19.27
C ALA A 44 -22.05 -8.55 18.02
N ILE A 45 -22.47 -7.95 16.88
CA ILE A 45 -21.67 -7.82 15.66
C ILE A 45 -21.37 -6.33 15.45
N ARG A 46 -20.10 -5.98 15.26
CA ARG A 46 -19.65 -4.58 15.08
C ARG A 46 -18.41 -4.51 14.19
N GLY A 47 -18.17 -3.33 13.63
CA GLY A 47 -17.15 -3.07 12.61
C GLY A 47 -17.81 -2.96 11.24
N ALA A 48 -17.49 -1.90 10.47
CA ALA A 48 -18.23 -1.55 9.26
C ALA A 48 -18.27 -2.71 8.24
N PRO A 49 -17.16 -3.39 7.91
CA PRO A 49 -17.23 -4.54 7.01
C PRO A 49 -17.98 -5.74 7.60
N ALA A 50 -17.78 -6.08 8.89
CA ALA A 50 -18.46 -7.20 9.55
C ALA A 50 -19.99 -7.04 9.53
N ILE A 51 -20.51 -5.85 9.87
CA ILE A 51 -21.95 -5.62 9.82
C ILE A 51 -22.48 -5.62 8.38
N GLY A 52 -21.67 -5.23 7.39
CA GLY A 52 -22.01 -5.35 5.98
C GLY A 52 -22.29 -6.78 5.57
N ILE A 53 -21.37 -7.69 5.87
CA ILE A 53 -21.52 -9.12 5.60
C ILE A 53 -22.69 -9.72 6.40
N ALA A 54 -22.83 -9.37 7.69
CA ALA A 54 -23.96 -9.82 8.50
C ALA A 54 -25.30 -9.35 7.92
N GLY A 55 -25.36 -8.11 7.44
CA GLY A 55 -26.53 -7.57 6.75
C GLY A 55 -26.86 -8.31 5.45
N ALA A 56 -25.85 -8.70 4.67
CA ALA A 56 -26.03 -9.52 3.48
C ALA A 56 -26.62 -10.91 3.82
N PHE A 57 -26.11 -11.58 4.87
CA PHE A 57 -26.74 -12.81 5.37
C PHE A 57 -28.16 -12.59 5.91
N GLY A 58 -28.46 -11.42 6.48
CA GLY A 58 -29.82 -11.01 6.80
C GLY A 58 -30.76 -11.01 5.59
N VAL A 59 -30.26 -10.61 4.40
CA VAL A 59 -31.05 -10.68 3.14
C VAL A 59 -31.25 -12.13 2.68
N VAL A 60 -30.27 -13.02 2.90
CA VAL A 60 -30.44 -14.46 2.65
C VAL A 60 -31.59 -15.02 3.50
N LEU A 61 -31.58 -14.72 4.81
CA LEU A 61 -32.63 -15.13 5.73
C LEU A 61 -34.01 -14.57 5.34
N ALA A 62 -34.06 -13.28 4.94
CA ALA A 62 -35.29 -12.65 4.46
C ALA A 62 -35.82 -13.35 3.20
N THR A 63 -34.94 -13.65 2.25
CA THR A 63 -35.33 -14.29 0.97
C THR A 63 -35.84 -15.70 1.22
N ALA A 64 -35.19 -16.47 2.08
CA ALA A 64 -35.67 -17.80 2.47
C ALA A 64 -37.04 -17.73 3.19
N ALA A 65 -37.23 -16.78 4.10
CA ALA A 65 -38.48 -16.62 4.86
C ALA A 65 -39.67 -16.17 3.99
N HIS A 66 -39.41 -15.37 2.96
CA HIS A 66 -40.42 -14.84 2.03
C HIS A 66 -40.52 -15.62 0.72
N THR A 67 -39.99 -16.85 0.67
CA THR A 67 -40.17 -17.77 -0.45
C THR A 67 -41.26 -18.78 -0.12
N VAL A 68 -42.36 -18.77 -0.88
CA VAL A 68 -43.47 -19.73 -0.75
C VAL A 68 -43.64 -20.45 -2.08
N ASP A 69 -43.68 -21.78 -2.05
CA ASP A 69 -43.82 -22.63 -3.25
C ASP A 69 -42.80 -22.30 -4.36
N GLY A 70 -41.59 -21.88 -3.97
CA GLY A 70 -40.50 -21.50 -4.89
C GLY A 70 -40.63 -20.09 -5.48
N VAL A 71 -41.63 -19.31 -5.09
CA VAL A 71 -41.83 -17.92 -5.51
C VAL A 71 -41.42 -16.98 -4.38
N VAL A 72 -40.50 -16.06 -4.67
CA VAL A 72 -40.03 -15.05 -3.73
C VAL A 72 -41.01 -13.86 -3.71
N ASP A 73 -41.50 -13.46 -2.54
CA ASP A 73 -42.11 -12.14 -2.35
C ASP A 73 -41.01 -11.07 -2.28
N THR A 74 -40.57 -10.62 -3.45
CA THR A 74 -39.53 -9.60 -3.60
C THR A 74 -39.85 -8.30 -2.84
N ALA A 75 -41.13 -7.93 -2.70
CA ALA A 75 -41.50 -6.71 -2.00
C ALA A 75 -41.26 -6.85 -0.49
N ALA A 76 -41.62 -7.99 0.10
CA ALA A 76 -41.36 -8.28 1.51
C ALA A 76 -39.85 -8.38 1.80
N VAL A 77 -39.07 -9.05 0.93
CA VAL A 77 -37.60 -9.12 1.05
C VAL A 77 -36.98 -7.73 0.99
N HIS A 78 -37.45 -6.88 0.07
CA HIS A 78 -36.98 -5.51 -0.06
C HIS A 78 -37.27 -4.66 1.18
N ALA A 79 -38.43 -4.82 1.81
CA ALA A 79 -38.75 -4.15 3.05
C ALA A 79 -37.80 -4.57 4.20
N ASP A 80 -37.48 -5.86 4.30
CA ASP A 80 -36.50 -6.36 5.28
C ASP A 80 -35.08 -5.89 4.97
N ALA A 81 -34.67 -5.86 3.71
CA ALA A 81 -33.38 -5.30 3.29
C ALA A 81 -33.24 -3.83 3.72
N ASP A 82 -34.29 -3.01 3.54
CA ASP A 82 -34.29 -1.62 3.97
C ASP A 82 -34.20 -1.48 5.50
N ARG A 83 -34.89 -2.35 6.26
CA ARG A 83 -34.79 -2.43 7.75
C ARG A 83 -33.38 -2.78 8.20
N ILE A 84 -32.73 -3.75 7.54
CA ILE A 84 -31.35 -4.15 7.83
C ILE A 84 -30.39 -2.99 7.54
N ALA A 85 -30.49 -2.36 6.36
CA ALA A 85 -29.62 -1.26 5.95
C ALA A 85 -29.68 -0.05 6.91
N ALA A 86 -30.85 0.19 7.52
CA ALA A 86 -31.07 1.27 8.47
C ALA A 86 -30.58 0.98 9.91
N ALA A 87 -30.07 -0.24 10.21
CA ALA A 87 -29.74 -0.61 11.58
C ALA A 87 -28.64 0.25 12.22
N ARG A 88 -27.63 0.69 11.43
CA ARG A 88 -26.54 1.59 11.86
C ARG A 88 -26.06 2.49 10.70
N PRO A 89 -26.59 3.73 10.56
CA PRO A 89 -26.46 4.52 9.33
C PRO A 89 -25.08 5.16 9.08
N THR A 90 -24.23 5.34 10.10
CA THR A 90 -22.90 5.95 9.91
C THR A 90 -21.99 5.07 9.06
N ALA A 91 -22.04 3.74 9.26
CA ALA A 91 -21.23 2.76 8.54
C ALA A 91 -21.83 2.44 7.16
N VAL A 92 -21.22 2.95 6.10
CA VAL A 92 -21.74 2.82 4.72
C VAL A 92 -21.71 1.39 4.20
N ASN A 93 -20.81 0.57 4.72
CA ASN A 93 -20.63 -0.83 4.33
C ASN A 93 -21.91 -1.68 4.53
N LEU A 94 -22.74 -1.36 5.53
CA LEU A 94 -24.00 -2.06 5.77
C LEU A 94 -24.96 -1.89 4.58
N ALA A 95 -25.26 -0.64 4.24
CA ALA A 95 -26.13 -0.32 3.13
C ALA A 95 -25.53 -0.74 1.77
N TRP A 96 -24.21 -0.67 1.62
CA TRP A 96 -23.50 -1.11 0.42
C TRP A 96 -23.65 -2.63 0.19
N ALA A 97 -23.36 -3.44 1.21
CA ALA A 97 -23.42 -4.90 1.11
C ALA A 97 -24.85 -5.39 0.87
N VAL A 98 -25.83 -4.85 1.62
CA VAL A 98 -27.25 -5.17 1.42
C VAL A 98 -27.69 -4.86 -0.01
N ARG A 99 -27.33 -3.69 -0.55
CA ARG A 99 -27.68 -3.31 -1.93
C ARG A 99 -27.06 -4.23 -2.96
N ARG A 100 -25.83 -4.69 -2.73
CA ARG A 100 -25.12 -5.59 -3.63
C ARG A 100 -25.83 -6.93 -3.76
N VAL A 101 -26.22 -7.56 -2.65
CA VAL A 101 -26.91 -8.86 -2.68
C VAL A 101 -28.40 -8.73 -3.01
N ARG A 102 -29.00 -7.56 -2.81
CA ARG A 102 -30.39 -7.26 -3.21
C ARG A 102 -30.63 -7.49 -4.71
N ALA A 103 -29.61 -7.30 -5.55
CA ALA A 103 -29.71 -7.54 -6.99
C ALA A 103 -30.01 -9.01 -7.35
N GLU A 104 -29.74 -9.96 -6.44
CA GLU A 104 -29.92 -11.39 -6.67
C GLU A 104 -31.22 -11.95 -6.09
N VAL A 105 -32.04 -11.13 -5.41
CA VAL A 105 -33.25 -11.56 -4.70
C VAL A 105 -34.26 -12.25 -5.63
N GLU A 106 -34.45 -11.74 -6.85
CA GLU A 106 -35.37 -12.33 -7.84
C GLU A 106 -34.94 -13.75 -8.27
N ARG A 107 -33.68 -14.12 -8.05
CA ARG A 107 -33.12 -15.43 -8.38
C ARG A 107 -33.22 -16.42 -7.22
N GLY A 108 -33.79 -16.02 -6.08
CA GLY A 108 -34.03 -16.89 -4.92
C GLY A 108 -32.88 -16.92 -3.92
N ALA A 109 -33.16 -17.55 -2.77
CA ALA A 109 -32.28 -17.53 -1.60
C ALA A 109 -30.88 -18.12 -1.87
N ASP A 110 -30.79 -19.16 -2.71
CA ASP A 110 -29.50 -19.77 -3.07
C ASP A 110 -28.60 -18.82 -3.85
N ALA A 111 -29.17 -17.99 -4.73
CA ALA A 111 -28.42 -16.99 -5.49
C ALA A 111 -27.92 -15.86 -4.59
N VAL A 112 -28.77 -15.38 -3.67
CA VAL A 112 -28.40 -14.39 -2.65
C VAL A 112 -27.31 -14.95 -1.73
N LEU A 113 -27.41 -16.22 -1.33
CA LEU A 113 -26.40 -16.89 -0.52
C LEU A 113 -25.07 -17.00 -1.26
N ALA A 114 -25.07 -17.43 -2.52
CA ALA A 114 -23.86 -17.50 -3.34
C ALA A 114 -23.18 -16.11 -3.43
N ALA A 115 -23.94 -15.06 -3.74
CA ALA A 115 -23.42 -13.69 -3.79
C ALA A 115 -22.91 -13.19 -2.44
N THR A 116 -23.53 -13.62 -1.33
CA THR A 116 -23.08 -13.28 0.03
C THR A 116 -21.78 -14.00 0.41
N LEU A 117 -21.64 -15.28 0.05
CA LEU A 117 -20.41 -16.03 0.27
C LEU A 117 -19.25 -15.49 -0.60
N ASP A 118 -19.54 -15.09 -1.83
CA ASP A 118 -18.58 -14.38 -2.68
C ASP A 118 -18.14 -13.05 -2.04
N LEU A 119 -19.07 -12.30 -1.47
CA LEU A 119 -18.78 -11.06 -0.75
C LEU A 119 -17.92 -11.30 0.50
N LEU A 120 -18.20 -12.36 1.26
CA LEU A 120 -17.41 -12.78 2.42
C LEU A 120 -15.95 -13.08 2.03
N ALA A 121 -15.76 -13.84 0.95
CA ALA A 121 -14.44 -14.19 0.43
C ALA A 121 -13.71 -12.97 -0.17
N GLU A 122 -14.46 -12.08 -0.85
CA GLU A 122 -13.94 -10.80 -1.35
C GLU A 122 -13.42 -9.92 -0.23
N ASP A 123 -14.18 -9.73 0.85
CA ASP A 123 -13.78 -8.92 2.01
C ASP A 123 -12.43 -9.41 2.58
N GLY A 124 -12.25 -10.72 2.74
CA GLY A 124 -10.98 -11.28 3.22
C GLY A 124 -9.78 -10.96 2.31
N ARG A 125 -9.95 -11.05 0.98
CA ARG A 125 -8.91 -10.69 0.02
C ARG A 125 -8.62 -9.19 0.00
N VAL A 126 -9.67 -8.37 0.00
CA VAL A 126 -9.60 -6.90 0.00
C VAL A 126 -8.86 -6.41 1.24
N ASN A 127 -9.24 -6.90 2.42
CA ASN A 127 -8.61 -6.51 3.68
C ASN A 127 -7.13 -6.89 3.72
N ARG A 128 -6.77 -8.09 3.25
CA ARG A 128 -5.36 -8.51 3.13
C ARG A 128 -4.57 -7.61 2.19
N ALA A 129 -5.13 -7.23 1.04
CA ALA A 129 -4.47 -6.34 0.09
C ALA A 129 -4.27 -4.94 0.69
N ALA A 130 -5.32 -4.34 1.27
CA ALA A 130 -5.25 -3.04 1.93
C ALA A 130 -4.22 -3.03 3.07
N ALA A 131 -4.24 -4.04 3.93
CA ALA A 131 -3.29 -4.22 5.01
C ALA A 131 -1.84 -4.35 4.52
N THR A 132 -1.63 -5.10 3.43
CA THR A 132 -0.30 -5.26 2.82
C THR A 132 0.21 -3.92 2.29
N HIS A 133 -0.62 -3.18 1.55
CA HIS A 133 -0.27 -1.85 1.05
C HIS A 133 0.02 -0.85 2.17
N ALA A 134 -0.72 -0.94 3.27
CA ALA A 134 -0.49 -0.10 4.45
C ALA A 134 0.84 -0.45 5.13
N ALA A 135 1.14 -1.73 5.32
CA ALA A 135 2.43 -2.19 5.85
C ALA A 135 3.61 -1.73 4.97
N ASP A 136 3.48 -1.85 3.64
CA ASP A 136 4.50 -1.37 2.69
C ASP A 136 4.69 0.15 2.81
N LEU A 137 3.61 0.91 3.00
CA LEU A 137 3.69 2.35 3.21
C LEU A 137 4.38 2.69 4.53
N VAL A 138 4.03 2.01 5.62
CA VAL A 138 4.65 2.20 6.94
C VAL A 138 6.16 2.00 6.86
N GLN A 139 6.63 0.90 6.26
CA GLN A 139 8.06 0.62 6.10
C GLN A 139 8.79 1.62 5.18
N ARG A 140 8.07 2.31 4.27
CA ARG A 140 8.65 3.41 3.47
C ARG A 140 8.76 4.72 4.24
N LEU A 141 7.81 5.02 5.12
CA LEU A 141 7.74 6.29 5.84
C LEU A 141 8.54 6.29 7.13
N CYS A 142 8.72 5.11 7.73
CA CYS A 142 9.39 4.96 9.01
C CYS A 142 10.83 4.46 8.83
N ALA A 143 11.61 4.53 9.91
CA ALA A 143 12.96 4.00 9.94
C ALA A 143 12.97 2.47 9.76
N ASP A 144 14.03 1.94 9.16
CA ASP A 144 14.23 0.51 8.94
C ASP A 144 14.68 -0.20 10.24
N ARG A 145 13.74 -0.31 11.18
CA ARG A 145 13.85 -1.01 12.46
C ARG A 145 12.47 -1.47 12.93
N PRO A 146 12.38 -2.40 13.89
CA PRO A 146 11.11 -2.68 14.58
C PRO A 146 10.48 -1.39 15.13
N LEU A 147 9.20 -1.19 14.82
CA LEU A 147 8.45 0.04 15.06
C LEU A 147 7.54 -0.09 16.27
N ARG A 148 7.35 1.02 16.98
CA ARG A 148 6.34 1.16 18.02
C ARG A 148 5.10 1.78 17.39
N LEU A 149 4.02 1.03 17.31
CA LEU A 149 2.83 1.41 16.56
C LEU A 149 1.71 1.75 17.54
N LEU A 150 0.80 2.65 17.15
CA LEU A 150 -0.41 2.94 17.94
C LEU A 150 -1.65 2.61 17.12
N THR A 151 -2.65 2.02 17.76
CA THR A 151 -3.97 1.78 17.15
C THR A 151 -5.10 2.12 18.12
N HIS A 152 -6.27 2.40 17.55
CA HIS A 152 -7.47 2.84 18.28
C HIS A 152 -8.70 2.06 17.80
N CYS A 153 -9.66 1.85 18.71
CA CYS A 153 -10.84 1.02 18.50
C CYS A 153 -10.49 -0.45 18.22
N ASN A 154 -11.31 -1.14 17.41
CA ASN A 154 -11.06 -2.47 16.88
C ASN A 154 -11.24 -2.49 15.36
N THR A 155 -10.27 -3.07 14.66
CA THR A 155 -10.22 -3.17 13.20
C THR A 155 -9.69 -4.54 12.73
N GLY A 156 -9.74 -5.53 13.62
CA GLY A 156 -9.27 -6.90 13.35
C GLY A 156 -10.29 -7.73 12.61
N ARG A 157 -10.10 -9.05 12.62
CA ARG A 157 -11.00 -10.02 11.98
C ARG A 157 -12.40 -9.98 12.59
N LEU A 158 -12.55 -9.57 13.85
CA LEU A 158 -13.88 -9.38 14.47
C LEU A 158 -14.63 -8.17 13.90
N ALA A 159 -13.91 -7.15 13.44
CA ALA A 159 -14.49 -5.94 12.86
C ALA A 159 -14.74 -6.07 11.34
N THR A 160 -14.22 -7.12 10.72
CA THR A 160 -14.37 -7.47 9.31
C THR A 160 -14.93 -8.88 9.13
N SER A 161 -14.85 -9.50 7.95
CA SER A 161 -15.06 -10.95 7.83
C SER A 161 -13.83 -11.73 8.27
N ALA A 162 -12.65 -11.29 7.84
CA ALA A 162 -11.38 -11.95 8.07
C ALA A 162 -10.23 -10.93 7.99
N PHE A 163 -9.07 -11.33 8.52
CA PHE A 163 -7.79 -10.61 8.51
C PHE A 163 -7.75 -9.29 9.30
N GLY A 164 -8.68 -8.37 9.03
CA GLY A 164 -8.74 -7.01 9.58
C GLY A 164 -8.14 -5.95 8.65
N THR A 165 -8.35 -4.66 8.96
CA THR A 165 -7.78 -3.52 8.23
C THR A 165 -6.49 -3.02 8.90
N ALA A 166 -6.57 -2.13 9.89
CA ALA A 166 -5.38 -1.60 10.57
C ALA A 166 -4.70 -2.69 11.42
N ILE A 167 -5.46 -3.51 12.16
CA ILE A 167 -4.91 -4.71 12.80
C ILE A 167 -4.37 -5.70 11.76
N GLY A 168 -5.01 -5.82 10.59
CA GLY A 168 -4.46 -6.59 9.47
C GLY A 168 -3.07 -6.09 9.06
N ALA A 169 -2.88 -4.77 8.96
CA ALA A 169 -1.58 -4.18 8.66
C ALA A 169 -0.56 -4.45 9.77
N LEU A 170 -0.98 -4.42 11.04
CA LEU A 170 -0.14 -4.83 12.18
C LEU A 170 0.29 -6.29 12.08
N ARG A 171 -0.61 -7.21 11.67
CA ARG A 171 -0.27 -8.63 11.41
C ARG A 171 0.79 -8.76 10.33
N VAL A 172 0.62 -8.08 9.20
CA VAL A 172 1.61 -8.09 8.10
C VAL A 172 2.96 -7.54 8.57
N LEU A 173 2.96 -6.44 9.34
CA LEU A 173 4.21 -5.89 9.90
C LEU A 173 4.87 -6.85 10.91
N ALA A 174 4.09 -7.54 11.73
CA ALA A 174 4.60 -8.51 12.70
C ALA A 174 5.20 -9.74 12.00
N GLU A 175 4.54 -10.26 10.97
CA GLU A 175 5.06 -11.34 10.10
C GLU A 175 6.41 -10.95 9.46
N ARG A 176 6.63 -9.65 9.20
CA ARG A 176 7.88 -9.10 8.66
C ARG A 176 8.93 -8.78 9.73
N GLY A 177 8.67 -9.03 11.02
CA GLY A 177 9.54 -8.65 12.13
C GLY A 177 9.68 -7.14 12.33
N ALA A 178 8.74 -6.35 11.81
CA ALA A 178 8.78 -4.88 11.81
C ALA A 178 8.03 -4.25 13.01
N VAL A 179 7.50 -5.04 13.94
CA VAL A 179 6.77 -4.57 15.12
C VAL A 179 7.63 -4.78 16.37
N ALA A 180 7.94 -3.70 17.08
CA ALA A 180 8.54 -3.75 18.40
C ALA A 180 7.46 -3.92 19.50
N ASP A 181 6.39 -3.12 19.41
CA ASP A 181 5.26 -3.11 20.32
C ASP A 181 4.08 -2.36 19.69
N VAL A 182 2.85 -2.73 20.04
CA VAL A 182 1.62 -2.02 19.67
C VAL A 182 1.01 -1.40 20.92
N LEU A 183 1.00 -0.07 20.99
CA LEU A 183 0.24 0.67 21.98
C LEU A 183 -1.23 0.73 21.57
N VAL A 184 -2.10 0.12 22.35
CA VAL A 184 -3.53 0.04 22.11
C VAL A 184 -4.25 1.03 23.01
N ASP A 185 -4.99 1.96 22.42
CA ASP A 185 -5.91 2.81 23.18
C ASP A 185 -7.09 1.99 23.70
N GLU A 186 -7.44 2.14 24.97
CA GLU A 186 -8.53 1.37 25.58
C GLU A 186 -9.87 1.53 24.85
N THR A 187 -10.08 2.69 24.21
CA THR A 187 -11.25 3.06 23.40
C THR A 187 -12.51 3.18 24.24
N ARG A 188 -12.64 4.27 24.99
CA ARG A 188 -13.88 4.60 25.69
C ARG A 188 -15.03 4.85 24.69
N PRO A 189 -16.30 4.65 25.11
CA PRO A 189 -16.72 4.18 26.44
C PRO A 189 -16.75 2.65 26.61
N LEU A 190 -16.92 1.87 25.53
CA LEU A 190 -17.15 0.41 25.62
C LEU A 190 -15.87 -0.43 25.76
N LEU A 191 -14.71 0.23 25.76
CA LEU A 191 -13.39 -0.35 25.89
C LEU A 191 -13.04 -1.34 24.75
N GLN A 192 -13.37 -1.01 23.51
CA GLN A 192 -13.16 -1.92 22.38
C GLN A 192 -11.68 -2.26 22.17
N GLY A 193 -10.77 -1.32 22.37
CA GLY A 193 -9.34 -1.60 22.26
C GLY A 193 -8.85 -2.52 23.37
N ALA A 194 -9.27 -2.25 24.62
CA ALA A 194 -8.90 -3.11 25.75
C ALA A 194 -9.48 -4.53 25.67
N ARG A 195 -10.69 -4.67 25.12
CA ARG A 195 -11.44 -5.94 25.15
C ARG A 195 -11.27 -6.78 23.89
N LEU A 196 -11.32 -6.15 22.73
CA LEU A 196 -11.35 -6.82 21.43
C LEU A 196 -9.97 -6.78 20.79
N THR A 197 -9.39 -5.59 20.64
CA THR A 197 -8.07 -5.44 20.00
C THR A 197 -6.98 -6.13 20.79
N ALA A 198 -6.89 -5.92 22.10
CA ALA A 198 -5.91 -6.62 22.94
C ALA A 198 -6.09 -8.15 22.89
N TRP A 199 -7.35 -8.63 22.82
CA TRP A 199 -7.63 -10.06 22.67
C TRP A 199 -7.17 -10.60 21.31
N GLU A 200 -7.46 -9.91 20.21
CA GLU A 200 -7.01 -10.31 18.87
C GLU A 200 -5.48 -10.24 18.71
N LEU A 201 -4.82 -9.23 19.29
CA LEU A 201 -3.36 -9.11 19.26
C LEU A 201 -2.68 -10.19 20.13
N ALA A 202 -3.25 -10.52 21.29
CA ALA A 202 -2.78 -11.63 22.12
C ALA A 202 -2.91 -12.98 21.41
N GLU A 203 -4.05 -13.23 20.78
CA GLU A 203 -4.28 -14.44 19.97
C GLU A 203 -3.27 -14.55 18.82
N ALA A 204 -2.96 -13.43 18.16
CA ALA A 204 -1.99 -13.37 17.08
C ALA A 204 -0.50 -13.38 17.54
N GLY A 205 -0.23 -13.37 18.84
CA GLY A 205 1.13 -13.33 19.38
C GLY A 205 1.88 -12.02 19.11
N ILE A 206 1.15 -10.91 18.86
CA ILE A 206 1.74 -9.60 18.58
C ILE A 206 2.02 -8.88 19.91
N PRO A 207 3.26 -8.42 20.17
CA PRO A 207 3.58 -7.65 21.37
C PRO A 207 2.74 -6.38 21.45
N HIS A 208 2.03 -6.18 22.56
CA HIS A 208 1.18 -5.02 22.75
C HIS A 208 1.10 -4.60 24.23
N ARG A 209 0.73 -3.33 24.43
CA ARG A 209 0.42 -2.74 25.73
C ARG A 209 -0.83 -1.88 25.63
N LEU A 210 -1.56 -1.76 26.72
CA LEU A 210 -2.77 -0.94 26.81
C LEU A 210 -2.45 0.45 27.38
N THR A 211 -3.11 1.48 26.86
CA THR A 211 -3.09 2.83 27.40
C THR A 211 -4.50 3.41 27.47
N ILE A 212 -4.70 4.38 28.36
CA ILE A 212 -5.91 5.22 28.32
C ILE A 212 -5.84 6.16 27.11
N ASP A 213 -6.99 6.45 26.49
CA ASP A 213 -7.09 7.30 25.29
C ASP A 213 -6.39 8.67 25.49
N ALA A 214 -6.52 9.27 26.68
CA ALA A 214 -5.94 10.58 27.01
C ALA A 214 -4.41 10.59 27.11
N ALA A 215 -3.77 9.42 27.22
CA ALA A 215 -2.31 9.32 27.30
C ALA A 215 -1.64 9.12 25.93
N ALA A 216 -2.40 8.90 24.85
CA ALA A 216 -1.86 8.66 23.52
C ALA A 216 -1.00 9.83 23.00
N ALA A 217 -1.47 11.07 23.17
CA ALA A 217 -0.70 12.26 22.79
C ALA A 217 0.61 12.38 23.59
N TRP A 218 0.59 12.02 24.89
CA TRP A 218 1.79 11.99 25.71
C TRP A 218 2.76 10.88 25.28
N ALA A 219 2.24 9.71 24.88
CA ALA A 219 3.04 8.62 24.33
C ALA A 219 3.75 9.07 23.04
N MET A 220 3.08 9.82 22.17
CA MET A 220 3.71 10.44 21.00
C MET A 220 4.79 11.46 21.39
N ALA A 221 4.49 12.36 22.33
CA ALA A 221 5.43 13.40 22.79
C ALA A 221 6.69 12.82 23.45
N THR A 222 6.57 11.69 24.13
CA THR A 222 7.68 10.96 24.76
C THR A 222 8.36 9.98 23.81
N GLY A 223 8.02 10.04 22.52
CA GLY A 223 8.62 9.24 21.47
C GLY A 223 8.39 7.76 21.68
N GLN A 224 7.23 7.32 22.16
CA GLN A 224 6.82 5.91 22.29
C GLN A 224 6.03 5.40 21.07
N VAL A 225 5.74 6.28 20.10
CA VAL A 225 4.97 5.95 18.89
C VAL A 225 5.74 6.42 17.67
N ASP A 226 5.93 5.53 16.70
CA ASP A 226 6.61 5.77 15.43
C ASP A 226 5.59 5.94 14.27
N CYS A 227 4.39 5.33 14.37
CA CYS A 227 3.30 5.47 13.41
C CYS A 227 1.95 5.12 14.06
N VAL A 228 0.88 5.80 13.64
CA VAL A 228 -0.51 5.52 14.03
C VAL A 228 -1.24 4.82 12.88
N LEU A 229 -1.90 3.70 13.18
CA LEU A 229 -2.71 2.92 12.24
C LEU A 229 -4.14 2.76 12.78
N VAL A 230 -5.12 3.27 12.05
CA VAL A 230 -6.55 3.18 12.42
C VAL A 230 -7.41 2.75 11.24
N GLY A 231 -8.65 2.34 11.53
CA GLY A 231 -9.66 2.06 10.52
C GLY A 231 -10.48 3.31 10.16
N ALA A 232 -11.58 3.08 9.44
CA ALA A 232 -12.60 4.09 9.19
C ALA A 232 -13.99 3.45 9.08
N ASP A 233 -15.02 4.22 9.41
CA ASP A 233 -16.42 3.87 9.13
C ASP A 233 -16.92 4.55 7.85
N ARG A 234 -16.31 5.69 7.48
CA ARG A 234 -16.55 6.40 6.23
C ARG A 234 -15.36 7.28 5.85
N VAL A 235 -15.01 7.31 4.56
CA VAL A 235 -14.02 8.24 3.99
C VAL A 235 -14.67 9.06 2.88
N THR A 236 -14.73 10.38 3.03
CA THR A 236 -15.39 11.29 2.07
C THR A 236 -14.52 11.58 0.85
N ALA A 237 -15.09 12.27 -0.15
CA ALA A 237 -14.39 12.60 -1.40
C ALA A 237 -13.10 13.42 -1.19
N ASN A 238 -13.09 14.34 -0.21
CA ASN A 238 -11.91 15.14 0.14
C ASN A 238 -10.91 14.45 1.09
N GLY A 239 -11.19 13.20 1.49
CA GLY A 239 -10.34 12.43 2.39
C GLY A 239 -10.59 12.68 3.88
N ASP A 240 -11.66 13.39 4.26
CA ASP A 240 -12.08 13.41 5.67
C ASP A 240 -12.53 12.02 6.10
N VAL A 241 -12.24 11.65 7.34
CA VAL A 241 -12.46 10.31 7.86
C VAL A 241 -13.37 10.38 9.07
N ALA A 242 -14.53 9.74 8.98
CA ALA A 242 -15.31 9.41 10.17
C ALA A 242 -14.84 8.08 10.73
N ASN A 243 -14.42 8.08 11.99
CA ASN A 243 -14.00 6.90 12.72
C ASN A 243 -14.35 7.05 14.20
N LYS A 244 -14.14 6.00 15.00
CA LYS A 244 -14.42 5.98 16.43
C LYS A 244 -13.91 7.24 17.15
N ILE A 245 -14.75 7.82 18.01
CA ILE A 245 -14.40 8.98 18.85
C ILE A 245 -13.04 8.77 19.53
N GLY A 246 -12.18 9.79 19.45
CA GLY A 246 -10.76 9.71 19.83
C GLY A 246 -9.81 9.66 18.62
N THR A 247 -10.31 9.46 17.40
CA THR A 247 -9.45 9.43 16.20
C THR A 247 -8.91 10.82 15.84
N TYR A 248 -9.77 11.84 15.89
CA TYR A 248 -9.38 13.23 15.63
C TYR A 248 -8.24 13.74 16.52
N PRO A 249 -8.30 13.61 17.87
CA PRO A 249 -7.19 14.05 18.72
C PRO A 249 -5.88 13.26 18.47
N LEU A 250 -5.96 11.99 18.09
CA LEU A 250 -4.77 11.23 17.66
C LEU A 250 -4.14 11.81 16.41
N ALA A 251 -4.95 12.15 15.40
CA ALA A 251 -4.46 12.74 14.16
C ALA A 251 -3.82 14.13 14.40
N LEU A 252 -4.41 14.95 15.28
CA LEU A 252 -3.83 16.23 15.72
C LEU A 252 -2.45 16.02 16.38
N ALA A 253 -2.36 15.09 17.34
CA ALA A 253 -1.11 14.81 18.05
C ALA A 253 -0.03 14.25 17.11
N ALA A 254 -0.40 13.31 16.24
CA ALA A 254 0.50 12.72 15.26
C ALA A 254 1.06 13.80 14.31
N ARG A 255 0.18 14.69 13.81
CA ARG A 255 0.59 15.82 12.97
C ARG A 255 1.56 16.76 13.69
N HIS A 256 1.28 17.09 14.95
CA HIS A 256 2.14 17.97 15.76
C HIS A 256 3.54 17.38 15.98
N HIS A 257 3.63 16.06 16.17
CA HIS A 257 4.90 15.36 16.43
C HIS A 257 5.58 14.80 15.16
N GLY A 258 5.04 15.04 13.97
CA GLY A 258 5.60 14.53 12.71
C GLY A 258 5.50 13.01 12.55
N ILE A 259 4.52 12.39 13.21
CA ILE A 259 4.27 10.94 13.18
C ILE A 259 3.28 10.63 12.05
N PRO A 260 3.55 9.64 11.17
CA PRO A 260 2.60 9.22 10.16
C PRO A 260 1.29 8.71 10.77
N PHE A 261 0.16 9.24 10.29
CA PHE A 261 -1.19 8.83 10.66
C PHE A 261 -1.88 8.18 9.45
N ILE A 262 -2.01 6.87 9.46
CA ILE A 262 -2.46 6.08 8.31
C ILE A 262 -3.81 5.44 8.63
N VAL A 263 -4.77 5.67 7.74
CA VAL A 263 -6.09 5.07 7.76
C VAL A 263 -6.11 3.90 6.80
N VAL A 264 -6.50 2.72 7.28
CA VAL A 264 -6.62 1.49 6.49
C VAL A 264 -8.10 1.10 6.43
N ALA A 265 -8.68 1.15 5.24
CA ALA A 265 -10.09 0.85 5.01
C ALA A 265 -10.28 0.30 3.59
N PRO A 266 -11.25 -0.59 3.34
CA PRO A 266 -11.55 -1.05 1.99
C PRO A 266 -12.14 0.07 1.12
N GLU A 267 -12.08 -0.05 -0.20
CA GLU A 267 -12.71 0.93 -1.12
C GLU A 267 -14.22 1.06 -0.88
N SER A 268 -14.88 -0.01 -0.41
CA SER A 268 -16.30 0.02 -0.03
C SER A 268 -16.64 0.97 1.13
N THR A 269 -15.63 1.42 1.89
CA THR A 269 -15.77 2.43 2.95
C THR A 269 -15.62 3.86 2.42
N ARG A 270 -15.18 4.05 1.17
CA ARG A 270 -15.17 5.37 0.53
C ARG A 270 -16.56 5.76 0.07
N ASP A 271 -16.92 6.99 0.41
CA ASP A 271 -18.16 7.63 0.02
C ASP A 271 -17.85 8.87 -0.82
N PRO A 272 -17.66 8.69 -2.14
CA PRO A 272 -17.37 9.81 -3.05
C PRO A 272 -18.56 10.76 -3.23
N ASN A 273 -19.77 10.39 -2.79
CA ASN A 273 -20.95 11.24 -2.89
C ASN A 273 -21.04 12.26 -1.74
N THR A 274 -20.35 11.99 -0.63
CA THR A 274 -20.20 12.94 0.47
C THR A 274 -18.95 13.78 0.24
N VAL A 275 -19.13 15.09 0.01
CA VAL A 275 -18.04 15.99 -0.41
C VAL A 275 -17.04 16.23 0.72
N THR A 276 -17.54 16.51 1.92
CA THR A 276 -16.72 16.78 3.11
C THR A 276 -17.27 16.06 4.33
N GLY A 277 -16.44 15.90 5.36
CA GLY A 277 -16.83 15.32 6.62
C GLY A 277 -17.88 16.14 7.39
N ARG A 278 -18.14 17.39 7.01
CA ARG A 278 -19.19 18.24 7.60
C ARG A 278 -20.60 17.73 7.32
N ASP A 279 -20.77 16.97 6.24
CA ASP A 279 -22.05 16.42 5.81
C ASP A 279 -22.33 15.06 6.47
N ILE A 280 -21.40 14.56 7.30
CA ILE A 280 -21.57 13.30 8.04
C ILE A 280 -22.41 13.55 9.28
N VAL A 281 -23.54 12.86 9.38
CA VAL A 281 -24.34 12.80 10.61
C VAL A 281 -23.67 11.85 11.61
N VAL A 282 -23.16 12.41 12.71
CA VAL A 282 -22.54 11.65 13.80
C VAL A 282 -23.62 11.18 14.77
N GLU A 283 -23.67 9.87 15.02
CA GLU A 283 -24.57 9.24 16.00
C GLU A 283 -24.14 9.59 17.43
N GLU A 284 -25.06 10.14 18.23
CA GLU A 284 -24.90 10.26 19.69
C GLU A 284 -25.57 9.08 20.40
N ARG A 285 -24.91 8.55 21.42
CA ARG A 285 -25.34 7.35 22.15
C ARG A 285 -25.82 7.65 23.56
N ALA A 286 -26.45 6.66 24.17
CA ALA A 286 -27.02 6.76 25.51
C ALA A 286 -25.98 7.26 26.54
N ALA A 287 -26.43 8.10 27.47
CA ALA A 287 -25.60 8.67 28.53
C ALA A 287 -24.97 7.59 29.42
N ASP A 288 -25.65 6.45 29.60
CA ASP A 288 -25.24 5.34 30.45
C ASP A 288 -23.91 4.68 30.02
N GLU A 289 -23.49 4.82 28.75
CA GLU A 289 -22.16 4.37 28.33
C GLU A 289 -21.04 5.18 29.01
N VAL A 290 -21.32 6.44 29.37
CA VAL A 290 -20.35 7.37 29.96
C VAL A 290 -20.55 7.51 31.47
N THR A 291 -21.81 7.59 31.94
CA THR A 291 -22.15 7.73 33.37
C THR A 291 -22.03 6.43 34.14
N GLY A 292 -21.74 5.31 33.48
CA GLY A 292 -21.53 4.03 34.12
C GLY A 292 -20.42 3.21 33.47
N PHE A 293 -19.96 2.21 34.21
CA PHE A 293 -19.04 1.19 33.74
C PHE A 293 -19.33 -0.14 34.43
N GLY A 294 -19.42 -1.23 33.65
CA GLY A 294 -19.67 -2.57 34.20
C GLY A 294 -20.98 -2.69 35.00
N GLY A 295 -22.02 -1.94 34.62
CA GLY A 295 -23.30 -1.89 35.35
C GLY A 295 -23.28 -1.03 36.62
N VAL A 296 -22.16 -0.38 36.94
CA VAL A 296 -22.02 0.51 38.10
C VAL A 296 -22.04 1.96 37.63
N ALA A 297 -22.89 2.79 38.25
CA ALA A 297 -22.88 4.23 38.01
C ALA A 297 -21.58 4.86 38.53
N THR A 298 -20.90 5.62 37.66
CA THR A 298 -19.64 6.32 37.94
C THR A 298 -19.80 7.84 37.96
N ALA A 299 -20.96 8.36 37.54
CA ALA A 299 -21.33 9.76 37.62
C ALA A 299 -22.59 9.97 38.49
N PRO A 300 -22.82 11.18 39.03
CA PRO A 300 -24.08 11.51 39.72
C PRO A 300 -25.32 11.28 38.84
N ALA A 301 -26.42 10.84 39.45
CA ALA A 301 -27.68 10.62 38.75
C ALA A 301 -28.19 11.89 38.04
N GLY A 302 -28.67 11.74 36.81
CA GLY A 302 -29.18 12.87 36.00
C GLY A 302 -28.10 13.72 35.32
N THR A 303 -26.82 13.32 35.38
CA THR A 303 -25.73 14.00 34.65
C THR A 303 -26.01 13.96 33.14
N ALA A 304 -26.13 15.15 32.53
CA ALA A 304 -26.22 15.27 31.08
C ALA A 304 -24.87 14.94 30.44
N VAL A 305 -24.90 14.25 29.29
CA VAL A 305 -23.69 13.72 28.64
C VAL A 305 -23.66 14.15 27.18
N PHE A 306 -22.46 14.47 26.70
CA PHE A 306 -22.12 14.53 25.29
C PHE A 306 -21.40 13.21 24.91
N ASN A 307 -22.05 12.35 24.12
CA ASN A 307 -21.52 11.01 23.78
C ASN A 307 -21.59 10.73 22.27
N PRO A 308 -20.83 11.46 21.43
CA PRO A 308 -20.69 11.11 20.03
C PRO A 308 -19.96 9.77 19.90
N ALA A 309 -20.51 8.83 19.13
CA ALA A 309 -19.87 7.53 18.90
C ALA A 309 -18.60 7.64 18.05
N PHE A 310 -18.54 8.64 17.19
CA PHE A 310 -17.52 8.89 16.16
C PHE A 310 -17.06 10.36 16.21
N ASP A 311 -15.89 10.63 15.66
CA ASP A 311 -15.49 11.99 15.26
C ASP A 311 -15.15 12.03 13.77
N VAL A 312 -15.05 13.25 13.23
CA VAL A 312 -14.62 13.50 11.86
C VAL A 312 -13.22 14.08 11.90
N THR A 313 -12.27 13.33 11.36
CA THR A 313 -10.88 13.74 11.20
C THR A 313 -10.67 14.37 9.83
N PRO A 314 -10.29 15.65 9.75
CA PRO A 314 -9.96 16.31 8.48
C PRO A 314 -8.87 15.59 7.69
N GLY A 315 -9.05 15.49 6.37
CA GLY A 315 -8.14 14.76 5.49
C GLY A 315 -6.73 15.34 5.41
N ASP A 316 -6.52 16.60 5.80
CA ASP A 316 -5.18 17.22 5.88
C ASP A 316 -4.35 16.75 7.08
N LEU A 317 -5.00 16.21 8.12
CA LEU A 317 -4.35 15.55 9.25
C LEU A 317 -4.02 14.07 8.97
N VAL A 318 -4.70 13.45 8.01
CA VAL A 318 -4.49 12.06 7.61
C VAL A 318 -3.29 11.99 6.66
N THR A 319 -2.23 11.30 7.06
CA THR A 319 -1.05 11.12 6.19
C THR A 319 -1.42 10.35 4.93
N ALA A 320 -2.16 9.24 5.07
CA ALA A 320 -2.65 8.46 3.95
C ALA A 320 -3.95 7.74 4.28
N VAL A 321 -4.83 7.59 3.29
CA VAL A 321 -5.87 6.55 3.29
C VAL A 321 -5.41 5.44 2.34
N VAL A 322 -5.42 4.21 2.82
CA VAL A 322 -4.96 3.03 2.10
C VAL A 322 -6.08 2.01 1.97
N THR A 323 -6.34 1.59 0.73
CA THR A 323 -7.33 0.56 0.36
C THR A 323 -6.61 -0.59 -0.35
N GLU A 324 -7.37 -1.59 -0.81
CA GLU A 324 -6.89 -2.65 -1.69
C GLU A 324 -6.36 -2.14 -3.04
N LEU A 325 -6.62 -0.88 -3.38
CA LEU A 325 -6.09 -0.20 -4.57
C LEU A 325 -4.80 0.59 -4.26
N GLY A 326 -4.29 0.49 -3.04
CA GLY A 326 -3.12 1.22 -2.56
C GLY A 326 -3.49 2.55 -1.90
N VAL A 327 -2.64 3.57 -2.04
CA VAL A 327 -2.84 4.87 -1.41
C VAL A 327 -3.83 5.70 -2.23
N VAL A 328 -5.04 5.92 -1.72
CA VAL A 328 -6.13 6.63 -2.40
C VAL A 328 -6.32 8.07 -1.94
N HIS A 329 -5.78 8.43 -0.78
CA HIS A 329 -5.68 9.81 -0.29
C HIS A 329 -4.28 10.07 0.23
N ARG A 330 -3.74 11.26 -0.04
CA ARG A 330 -2.41 11.70 0.40
C ARG A 330 -2.53 13.03 1.12
N GLY A 331 -2.29 13.03 2.43
CA GLY A 331 -2.17 14.26 3.19
C GLY A 331 -0.84 14.98 2.94
N ALA A 332 -0.71 16.17 3.55
CA ALA A 332 0.50 16.96 3.46
C ALA A 332 1.67 16.25 4.17
N GLY A 333 2.80 16.09 3.48
CA GLY A 333 4.05 15.54 4.06
C GLY A 333 4.44 14.14 3.57
N LEU A 334 3.58 13.44 2.82
CA LEU A 334 4.00 12.23 2.10
C LEU A 334 5.02 12.58 1.01
N PRO A 335 6.17 11.87 0.91
CA PRO A 335 7.00 11.94 -0.28
C PRO A 335 6.17 11.53 -1.51
N PRO A 336 6.47 12.03 -2.73
CA PRO A 336 5.79 11.59 -3.95
C PRO A 336 5.93 10.05 -4.15
N LEU A 337 4.99 9.44 -4.89
CA LEU A 337 5.16 8.04 -5.26
C LEU A 337 6.42 7.89 -6.12
N PRO A 338 7.17 6.78 -5.99
CA PRO A 338 8.30 6.51 -6.87
C PRO A 338 7.92 6.63 -8.35
N GLY A 339 6.73 6.18 -8.74
CA GLY A 339 6.23 6.30 -10.12
C GLY A 339 6.05 7.73 -10.61
N LYS A 340 5.65 8.66 -9.75
CA LYS A 340 5.52 10.08 -10.09
C LYS A 340 6.89 10.74 -10.28
N GLU A 341 7.86 10.39 -9.43
CA GLU A 341 9.24 10.84 -9.57
C GLU A 341 9.90 10.28 -10.83
N ILE A 342 9.73 8.98 -11.08
CA ILE A 342 10.18 8.30 -12.31
C ILE A 342 9.62 9.01 -13.54
N ALA A 343 8.31 9.25 -13.59
CA ALA A 343 7.66 9.95 -14.70
C ALA A 343 8.21 11.38 -14.90
N GLY A 344 8.48 12.11 -13.80
CA GLY A 344 9.08 13.44 -13.86
C GLY A 344 10.49 13.43 -14.45
N ILE A 345 11.34 12.51 -14.00
CA ILE A 345 12.72 12.38 -14.51
C ILE A 345 12.74 11.88 -15.94
N ALA A 346 11.92 10.89 -16.28
CA ALA A 346 11.81 10.39 -17.65
C ALA A 346 11.42 11.51 -18.62
N ARG A 347 10.50 12.39 -18.24
CA ARG A 347 10.12 13.56 -19.05
C ARG A 347 11.29 14.52 -19.26
N GLY A 348 12.08 14.81 -18.22
CA GLY A 348 13.26 15.66 -18.34
C GLY A 348 14.35 15.05 -19.25
N LEU A 349 14.59 13.75 -19.13
CA LEU A 349 15.55 13.02 -19.97
C LEU A 349 15.05 12.86 -21.42
N TYR A 350 13.75 12.66 -21.61
CA TYR A 350 13.10 12.67 -22.93
C TYR A 350 13.28 14.02 -23.63
N GLN A 351 13.05 15.14 -22.93
CA GLN A 351 13.22 16.49 -23.48
C GLN A 351 14.67 16.80 -23.89
N ARG A 352 15.66 16.14 -23.27
CA ARG A 352 17.07 16.22 -23.67
C ARG A 352 17.44 15.31 -24.84
N GLY A 353 16.50 14.47 -25.30
CA GLY A 353 16.73 13.49 -26.37
C GLY A 353 17.47 12.23 -25.92
N TRP A 354 17.52 11.94 -24.62
CA TRP A 354 18.27 10.79 -24.08
C TRP A 354 17.39 9.55 -23.82
N MET A 355 16.07 9.71 -23.92
CA MET A 355 15.10 8.61 -23.85
C MET A 355 14.09 8.72 -25.01
N PRO A 356 14.54 8.72 -26.28
CA PRO A 356 13.63 8.94 -27.42
C PRO A 356 12.59 7.82 -27.55
N GLY A 357 11.34 8.19 -27.81
CA GLY A 357 10.25 7.22 -27.98
C GLY A 357 10.09 6.31 -26.76
N THR A 358 10.27 5.00 -26.95
CA THR A 358 10.14 3.98 -25.90
C THR A 358 11.47 3.56 -25.28
N ALA A 359 12.58 4.18 -25.71
CA ALA A 359 13.94 3.81 -25.32
C ALA A 359 14.29 4.21 -23.88
N GLY A 360 15.01 3.34 -23.18
CA GLY A 360 15.41 3.55 -21.80
C GLY A 360 14.35 3.13 -20.78
N ASN A 361 14.74 3.06 -19.52
CA ASN A 361 13.83 2.85 -18.40
C ASN A 361 14.47 3.30 -17.09
N ILE A 362 13.60 3.49 -16.10
CA ILE A 362 13.98 4.02 -14.80
C ILE A 362 13.28 3.16 -13.76
N SER A 363 13.98 2.87 -12.67
CA SER A 363 13.38 2.18 -11.54
C SER A 363 13.86 2.72 -10.21
N VAL A 364 13.06 2.46 -9.17
CA VAL A 364 13.38 2.70 -7.76
C VAL A 364 13.13 1.45 -6.96
N ARG A 365 14.14 0.99 -6.22
CA ARG A 365 14.03 -0.12 -5.28
C ARG A 365 13.32 0.32 -4.00
N THR A 366 12.35 -0.46 -3.58
CA THR A 366 11.64 -0.36 -2.31
C THR A 366 11.68 -1.73 -1.62
N GLY A 367 12.60 -1.89 -0.66
CA GLY A 367 12.82 -3.18 0.02
C GLY A 367 13.21 -4.27 -0.97
N ASP A 368 12.47 -5.37 -0.98
CA ASP A 368 12.69 -6.53 -1.87
C ASP A 368 12.01 -6.38 -3.24
N THR A 369 11.40 -5.23 -3.51
CA THR A 369 10.74 -4.92 -4.78
C THR A 369 11.34 -3.69 -5.44
N ALA A 370 11.05 -3.48 -6.71
CA ALA A 370 11.38 -2.26 -7.43
C ALA A 370 10.20 -1.81 -8.30
N VAL A 371 9.91 -0.51 -8.28
CA VAL A 371 8.97 0.13 -9.20
C VAL A 371 9.75 0.52 -10.45
N ILE A 372 9.38 -0.01 -11.61
CA ILE A 372 10.05 0.23 -12.90
C ILE A 372 9.06 0.71 -13.96
N THR A 373 9.51 1.51 -14.94
CA THR A 373 8.68 1.90 -16.09
C THR A 373 8.19 0.66 -16.87
N GLY A 374 6.93 0.68 -17.31
CA GLY A 374 6.38 -0.33 -18.21
C GLY A 374 7.03 -0.38 -19.59
N SER A 375 6.90 -1.54 -20.24
CA SER A 375 7.43 -1.77 -21.59
C SER A 375 6.58 -1.08 -22.67
N GLY A 376 7.23 -0.61 -23.74
CA GLY A 376 6.57 -0.11 -24.95
C GLY A 376 5.90 1.27 -24.85
N LEU A 377 6.20 2.06 -23.81
CA LEU A 377 5.55 3.35 -23.56
C LEU A 377 6.48 4.52 -23.87
N SER A 378 5.90 5.61 -24.39
CA SER A 378 6.61 6.86 -24.64
C SER A 378 7.14 7.44 -23.33
N LYS A 379 8.47 7.59 -23.22
CA LYS A 379 9.13 7.98 -21.96
C LYS A 379 8.85 9.44 -21.56
N GLY A 380 8.46 10.27 -22.51
CA GLY A 380 8.02 11.65 -22.27
C GLY A 380 6.61 11.79 -21.72
N GLU A 381 5.77 10.76 -21.91
CA GLU A 381 4.33 10.78 -21.57
C GLU A 381 3.99 9.90 -20.37
N LEU A 382 5.00 9.29 -19.74
CA LEU A 382 4.80 8.43 -18.58
C LEU A 382 4.05 9.14 -17.45
N THR A 383 3.18 8.37 -16.79
CA THR A 383 2.49 8.71 -15.57
C THR A 383 2.80 7.67 -14.48
N GLU A 384 2.40 7.94 -13.24
CA GLU A 384 2.54 6.96 -12.15
C GLU A 384 1.81 5.63 -12.41
N ARG A 385 0.78 5.63 -13.27
CA ARG A 385 0.02 4.44 -13.66
C ARG A 385 0.76 3.56 -14.68
N ASP A 386 1.85 4.06 -15.24
CA ASP A 386 2.65 3.37 -16.26
C ASP A 386 3.80 2.56 -15.68
N MET A 387 3.86 2.46 -14.35
CA MET A 387 4.86 1.68 -13.64
C MET A 387 4.41 0.24 -13.41
N VAL A 388 5.38 -0.64 -13.22
CA VAL A 388 5.19 -2.03 -12.83
C VAL A 388 6.07 -2.31 -11.63
N THR A 389 5.53 -2.95 -10.60
CA THR A 389 6.31 -3.40 -9.44
C THR A 389 6.81 -4.81 -9.69
N VAL A 390 8.11 -5.02 -9.54
CA VAL A 390 8.78 -6.31 -9.72
C VAL A 390 9.51 -6.71 -8.44
N ARG A 391 9.68 -8.02 -8.20
CA ARG A 391 10.55 -8.52 -7.15
C ARG A 391 12.01 -8.41 -7.59
N VAL A 392 12.88 -7.95 -6.70
CA VAL A 392 14.32 -7.81 -7.00
C VAL A 392 15.00 -9.18 -7.17
N VAL A 393 14.53 -10.19 -6.44
CA VAL A 393 15.14 -11.53 -6.42
C VAL A 393 15.08 -12.26 -7.77
N ASP A 394 13.97 -12.14 -8.50
CA ASP A 394 13.70 -12.91 -9.73
C ASP A 394 13.25 -12.04 -10.92
N SER A 395 13.13 -10.72 -10.75
CA SER A 395 12.62 -9.77 -11.74
C SER A 395 11.17 -9.98 -12.15
N ALA A 396 10.42 -10.85 -11.46
CA ALA A 396 9.04 -11.13 -11.81
C ALA A 396 8.10 -10.03 -11.31
N PRO A 397 7.02 -9.71 -12.04
CA PRO A 397 5.97 -8.82 -11.55
C PRO A 397 5.40 -9.31 -10.22
N VAL A 398 5.20 -8.39 -9.26
CA VAL A 398 4.53 -8.70 -7.99
C VAL A 398 3.03 -8.92 -8.21
N THR A 399 2.45 -8.20 -9.16
CA THR A 399 1.02 -8.17 -9.45
C THR A 399 0.77 -8.24 -10.95
N ASP A 400 -0.26 -8.97 -11.36
CA ASP A 400 -0.71 -8.98 -12.76
C ASP A 400 -1.74 -7.86 -12.99
N HIS A 401 -1.25 -6.66 -13.30
CA HIS A 401 -2.09 -5.52 -13.68
C HIS A 401 -2.21 -5.38 -15.21
N GLY A 402 -1.95 -6.45 -15.97
CA GLY A 402 -1.98 -6.45 -17.44
C GLY A 402 -0.86 -5.66 -18.13
N ARG A 403 -0.06 -4.87 -17.40
CA ARG A 403 1.10 -4.15 -17.92
C ARG A 403 2.39 -4.95 -17.69
N LYS A 404 3.13 -5.19 -18.76
CA LYS A 404 4.44 -5.87 -18.69
C LYS A 404 5.53 -4.89 -18.23
N PRO A 405 6.44 -5.33 -17.34
CA PRO A 405 7.61 -4.53 -16.97
C PRO A 405 8.55 -4.37 -18.17
N SER A 406 9.50 -3.42 -18.10
CA SER A 406 10.51 -3.23 -19.14
C SER A 406 11.25 -4.53 -19.48
N ALA A 407 11.63 -4.73 -20.75
CA ALA A 407 12.45 -5.86 -21.16
C ALA A 407 13.82 -5.88 -20.44
N GLU A 408 14.31 -4.70 -20.03
CA GLU A 408 15.59 -4.50 -19.34
C GLU A 408 15.48 -4.57 -17.81
N THR A 409 14.34 -5.04 -17.29
CA THR A 409 14.15 -5.22 -15.83
C THR A 409 15.26 -6.07 -15.20
N ALA A 410 15.74 -7.10 -15.90
CA ALA A 410 16.83 -7.95 -15.43
C ALA A 410 18.14 -7.19 -15.18
N ILE A 411 18.42 -6.12 -15.94
CA ILE A 411 19.60 -5.26 -15.73
C ILE A 411 19.44 -4.46 -14.44
N HIS A 412 18.25 -3.92 -14.20
CA HIS A 412 17.95 -3.11 -13.02
C HIS A 412 18.03 -3.96 -11.74
N THR A 413 17.42 -5.14 -11.76
CA THR A 413 17.45 -6.04 -10.60
C THR A 413 18.83 -6.64 -10.36
N ALA A 414 19.62 -6.90 -11.41
CA ALA A 414 21.03 -7.28 -11.28
C ALA A 414 21.84 -6.24 -10.50
N VAL A 415 21.70 -4.96 -10.85
CA VAL A 415 22.34 -3.86 -10.09
C VAL A 415 21.87 -3.85 -8.63
N TYR A 416 20.57 -4.04 -8.38
CA TYR A 416 20.04 -4.10 -7.01
C TYR A 416 20.47 -5.33 -6.20
N ARG A 417 20.73 -6.47 -6.84
CA ARG A 417 21.24 -7.67 -6.17
C ARG A 417 22.73 -7.55 -5.85
N ALA A 418 23.50 -6.93 -6.75
CA ALA A 418 24.95 -6.79 -6.58
C ALA A 418 25.37 -5.56 -5.75
N THR A 419 24.49 -4.57 -5.55
CA THR A 419 24.85 -3.28 -4.94
C THR A 419 23.80 -2.77 -3.94
N ALA A 420 24.17 -1.77 -3.15
CA ALA A 420 23.25 -1.04 -2.25
C ALA A 420 22.36 0.00 -2.97
N ALA A 421 22.36 0.03 -4.31
CA ALA A 421 21.61 1.02 -5.08
C ALA A 421 20.11 1.00 -4.75
N ARG A 422 19.50 2.19 -4.77
CA ARG A 422 18.04 2.37 -4.60
C ARG A 422 17.36 2.95 -5.83
N ALA A 423 18.11 3.43 -6.80
CA ALA A 423 17.59 3.88 -8.08
C ALA A 423 18.52 3.50 -9.23
N VAL A 424 17.93 3.17 -10.37
CA VAL A 424 18.65 2.85 -11.61
C VAL A 424 17.99 3.63 -12.76
N VAL A 425 18.83 4.29 -13.55
CA VAL A 425 18.47 5.06 -14.74
C VAL A 425 19.23 4.44 -15.91
N HIS A 426 18.50 3.80 -16.82
CA HIS A 426 19.01 3.32 -18.09
C HIS A 426 18.52 4.22 -19.23
N ILE A 427 19.45 4.85 -19.95
CA ILE A 427 19.18 5.86 -20.97
C ILE A 427 20.12 5.74 -22.16
N HIS A 428 19.74 6.31 -23.31
CA HIS A 428 20.45 6.20 -24.58
C HIS A 428 20.93 7.59 -25.05
N PRO A 429 21.81 8.28 -24.30
CA PRO A 429 22.24 9.61 -24.66
C PRO A 429 23.28 9.53 -25.80
N PRO A 430 23.26 10.47 -26.78
CA PRO A 430 23.96 10.29 -28.05
C PRO A 430 25.48 10.11 -27.96
N HIS A 431 26.17 10.91 -27.14
CA HIS A 431 27.64 10.88 -27.11
C HIS A 431 28.18 9.63 -26.41
N ALA A 432 27.60 9.27 -25.26
CA ALA A 432 27.95 8.07 -24.53
C ALA A 432 27.67 6.82 -25.37
N THR A 433 26.50 6.76 -26.02
CA THR A 433 26.13 5.63 -26.90
C THR A 433 27.08 5.53 -28.10
N ALA A 434 27.47 6.66 -28.71
CA ALA A 434 28.41 6.68 -29.82
C ALA A 434 29.83 6.27 -29.43
N LEU A 435 30.30 6.59 -28.22
CA LEU A 435 31.61 6.13 -27.74
C LEU A 435 31.61 4.64 -27.40
N ALA A 436 30.48 4.12 -26.89
CA ALA A 436 30.33 2.71 -26.52
C ALA A 436 30.36 1.74 -27.71
N THR A 437 30.32 2.20 -28.96
CA THR A 437 30.47 1.36 -30.16
C THR A 437 31.93 1.07 -30.54
N ARG A 438 32.89 1.75 -29.88
CA ARG A 438 34.32 1.68 -30.20
C ARG A 438 35.11 0.52 -29.57
N PRO A 439 34.76 -0.02 -28.39
CA PRO A 439 35.53 -1.11 -27.79
C PRO A 439 35.54 -2.38 -28.65
N GLY A 440 36.71 -3.01 -28.77
CA GLY A 440 37.04 -3.94 -29.86
C GLY A 440 36.60 -5.41 -29.72
N ALA A 441 35.95 -5.82 -28.63
CA ALA A 441 35.44 -7.19 -28.47
C ALA A 441 33.91 -7.18 -28.43
N LEU A 442 33.27 -7.73 -29.47
CA LEU A 442 31.81 -7.83 -29.57
C LEU A 442 31.21 -8.85 -28.60
N ASP A 443 32.03 -9.70 -27.99
CA ASP A 443 31.63 -10.89 -27.22
C ASP A 443 32.17 -10.95 -25.79
N ALA A 444 32.93 -9.94 -25.35
CA ALA A 444 33.50 -9.86 -24.01
C ALA A 444 33.28 -8.48 -23.37
N VAL A 445 33.18 -8.46 -22.03
CA VAL A 445 33.17 -7.20 -21.28
C VAL A 445 34.53 -6.53 -21.43
N THR A 446 34.52 -5.27 -21.86
CA THR A 446 35.73 -4.44 -21.98
C THR A 446 35.63 -3.26 -21.03
N THR A 447 36.68 -2.44 -20.96
CA THR A 447 36.70 -1.25 -20.10
C THR A 447 37.04 -0.03 -20.95
N MET A 448 36.25 1.04 -20.81
CA MET A 448 36.59 2.36 -21.33
C MET A 448 37.21 3.20 -20.22
N ARG A 449 38.49 3.52 -20.37
CA ARG A 449 39.22 4.40 -19.46
C ARG A 449 39.12 5.85 -19.90
N ILE A 450 38.68 6.74 -19.01
CA ILE A 450 38.68 8.19 -19.22
C ILE A 450 39.56 8.85 -18.16
N THR A 451 40.44 9.77 -18.56
CA THR A 451 41.42 10.43 -17.68
C THR A 451 41.43 11.95 -17.90
N ASP A 452 41.91 12.70 -16.90
CA ASP A 452 42.20 14.13 -16.98
C ASP A 452 40.99 15.04 -17.26
N TYR A 453 39.81 14.67 -16.77
CA TYR A 453 38.62 15.51 -16.78
C TYR A 453 38.04 15.71 -15.38
N GLU A 454 37.79 16.97 -15.01
CA GLU A 454 37.22 17.32 -13.70
C GLU A 454 35.86 16.65 -13.43
N LEU A 455 35.08 16.41 -14.48
CA LEU A 455 33.77 15.74 -14.39
C LEU A 455 33.85 14.30 -13.85
N ILE A 456 35.02 13.64 -13.88
CA ILE A 456 35.18 12.28 -13.32
C ILE A 456 34.74 12.22 -11.85
N LYS A 457 34.95 13.30 -11.08
CA LYS A 457 34.52 13.41 -9.67
C LYS A 457 33.02 13.23 -9.48
N GLY A 458 32.20 13.58 -10.47
CA GLY A 458 30.74 13.43 -10.43
C GLY A 458 30.26 11.98 -10.59
N LEU A 459 31.14 11.06 -10.98
CA LEU A 459 30.79 9.65 -11.25
C LEU A 459 30.98 8.74 -10.03
N GLY A 460 31.63 9.21 -8.95
CA GLY A 460 31.75 8.46 -7.69
C GLY A 460 32.80 7.35 -7.69
N GLY A 461 33.81 7.41 -8.56
CA GLY A 461 34.97 6.51 -8.53
C GLY A 461 35.96 6.83 -7.39
N THR A 462 36.89 5.91 -7.12
CA THR A 462 37.93 6.06 -6.09
C THR A 462 39.06 7.00 -6.50
N ASP A 463 39.36 7.09 -7.79
CA ASP A 463 40.36 7.99 -8.37
C ASP A 463 39.67 9.21 -9.02
N PRO A 464 39.89 10.44 -8.54
CA PRO A 464 39.29 11.63 -9.15
C PRO A 464 39.92 12.01 -10.50
N ALA A 465 41.07 11.44 -10.88
CA ALA A 465 41.79 11.73 -12.11
C ALA A 465 41.50 10.73 -13.24
N ALA A 466 40.97 9.55 -12.91
CA ALA A 466 40.71 8.48 -13.87
C ALA A 466 39.48 7.66 -13.50
N ILE A 467 38.77 7.18 -14.52
CA ILE A 467 37.66 6.23 -14.33
C ILE A 467 37.70 5.12 -15.38
N ASP A 468 37.51 3.90 -14.91
CA ASP A 468 37.44 2.68 -15.71
C ASP A 468 36.00 2.20 -15.75
N ILE A 469 35.30 2.47 -16.85
CA ILE A 469 33.87 2.16 -16.97
C ILE A 469 33.69 0.87 -17.78
N PRO A 470 33.01 -0.16 -17.24
CA PRO A 470 32.78 -1.40 -17.99
C PRO A 470 31.84 -1.18 -19.18
N VAL A 471 32.15 -1.84 -20.29
CA VAL A 471 31.36 -1.84 -21.52
C VAL A 471 30.94 -3.28 -21.81
N TYR A 472 29.64 -3.53 -21.71
CA TYR A 472 29.05 -4.85 -21.91
C TYR A 472 28.62 -5.06 -23.36
N PRO A 473 28.76 -6.29 -23.90
CA PRO A 473 28.14 -6.66 -25.17
C PRO A 473 26.63 -6.46 -25.15
N ASN A 474 26.07 -5.99 -26.27
CA ASN A 474 24.63 -5.85 -26.45
C ASN A 474 24.02 -7.17 -26.94
N TRP A 475 23.84 -8.12 -26.02
CA TRP A 475 23.20 -9.39 -26.33
C TRP A 475 21.73 -9.20 -26.75
N THR A 476 21.27 -9.98 -27.72
CA THR A 476 19.84 -10.05 -28.08
C THR A 476 18.99 -10.58 -26.92
N ASP A 477 19.56 -11.46 -26.10
CA ASP A 477 18.98 -11.93 -24.84
C ASP A 477 19.32 -10.96 -23.70
N VAL A 478 18.44 -9.99 -23.44
CA VAL A 478 18.65 -8.95 -22.41
C VAL A 478 18.90 -9.52 -21.00
N PRO A 479 18.21 -10.56 -20.52
CA PRO A 479 18.56 -11.27 -19.29
C PRO A 479 20.03 -11.66 -19.16
N ARG A 480 20.70 -12.05 -20.26
CA ARG A 480 22.13 -12.37 -20.25
C ARG A 480 22.98 -11.14 -19.90
N ILE A 481 22.62 -9.96 -20.42
CA ILE A 481 23.28 -8.70 -20.06
C ILE A 481 23.18 -8.47 -18.54
N GLY A 482 21.99 -8.67 -17.96
CA GLY A 482 21.78 -8.57 -16.52
C GLY A 482 22.67 -9.54 -15.72
N ALA A 483 22.78 -10.80 -16.15
CA ALA A 483 23.64 -11.79 -15.50
C ALA A 483 25.13 -11.44 -15.57
N ASP A 484 25.60 -10.94 -16.72
CA ASP A 484 26.98 -10.49 -16.89
C ASP A 484 27.29 -9.28 -15.99
N ILE A 485 26.35 -8.32 -15.88
CA ILE A 485 26.45 -7.16 -14.99
C ILE A 485 26.51 -7.59 -13.52
N GLU A 486 25.60 -8.47 -13.09
CA GLU A 486 25.54 -8.93 -11.70
C GLU A 486 26.86 -9.61 -11.30
N ARG A 487 27.35 -10.54 -12.11
CA ARG A 487 28.63 -11.22 -11.86
C ARG A 487 29.78 -10.22 -11.77
N TYR A 488 29.89 -9.30 -12.72
CA TYR A 488 30.97 -8.32 -12.73
C TYR A 488 30.94 -7.41 -11.49
N LEU A 489 29.77 -6.90 -11.09
CA LEU A 489 29.65 -6.02 -9.93
C LEU A 489 29.91 -6.74 -8.60
N ILE A 490 29.61 -8.04 -8.52
CA ILE A 490 29.99 -8.88 -7.37
C ILE A 490 31.52 -9.04 -7.32
N ASP A 491 32.16 -9.30 -8.45
CA ASP A 491 33.62 -9.49 -8.55
C ASP A 491 34.39 -8.16 -8.38
N HIS A 492 33.75 -7.02 -8.65
CA HIS A 492 34.34 -5.68 -8.63
C HIS A 492 33.46 -4.71 -7.81
N PRO A 493 33.42 -4.83 -6.47
CA PRO A 493 32.58 -3.99 -5.61
C PRO A 493 32.92 -2.49 -5.67
N ASP A 494 34.15 -2.16 -6.08
CA ASP A 494 34.63 -0.77 -6.26
C ASP A 494 34.37 -0.23 -7.68
N ALA A 495 33.69 -0.98 -8.54
CA ALA A 495 33.34 -0.52 -9.88
C ALA A 495 32.51 0.78 -9.82
N PRO A 496 32.74 1.73 -10.75
CA PRO A 496 31.98 2.96 -10.73
C PRO A 496 30.48 2.67 -10.91
N PRO A 497 29.59 3.50 -10.33
CA PRO A 497 28.13 3.31 -10.36
C PRO A 497 27.48 3.64 -11.71
N ILE A 498 28.17 3.28 -12.79
CA ILE A 498 27.79 3.52 -14.17
C ILE A 498 28.43 2.49 -15.09
N LEU A 499 27.73 2.12 -16.16
CA LEU A 499 28.22 1.21 -17.18
C LEU A 499 27.69 1.56 -18.56
N PHE A 500 28.35 1.02 -19.59
CA PHE A 500 27.89 1.06 -20.98
C PHE A 500 27.38 -0.30 -21.44
N ILE A 501 26.41 -0.27 -22.35
CA ILE A 501 26.06 -1.42 -23.18
C ILE A 501 26.36 -1.01 -24.63
N ALA A 502 27.24 -1.75 -25.31
CA ALA A 502 27.82 -1.38 -26.59
C ALA A 502 26.76 -1.12 -27.67
N GLY A 503 26.71 0.10 -28.23
CA GLY A 503 25.71 0.47 -29.25
C GLY A 503 24.26 0.50 -28.75
N HIS A 504 24.06 0.47 -27.44
CA HIS A 504 22.73 0.45 -26.81
C HIS A 504 22.52 1.71 -25.97
N GLY A 505 23.35 1.93 -24.95
CA GLY A 505 23.16 3.04 -24.02
C GLY A 505 24.00 2.92 -22.76
N ILE A 506 23.60 3.63 -21.71
CA ILE A 506 24.25 3.63 -20.40
C ILE A 506 23.27 3.26 -19.30
N THR A 507 23.77 2.63 -18.25
CA THR A 507 23.03 2.40 -17.01
C THR A 507 23.79 3.04 -15.87
N ALA A 508 23.15 3.97 -15.16
CA ALA A 508 23.68 4.62 -13.96
C ALA A 508 22.78 4.29 -12.77
N TRP A 509 23.36 4.18 -11.59
CA TRP A 509 22.59 3.92 -10.36
C TRP A 509 23.04 4.79 -9.21
N GLY A 510 22.25 4.81 -8.12
CA GLY A 510 22.56 5.59 -6.93
C GLY A 510 21.60 5.37 -5.76
N ASP A 511 21.82 6.14 -4.70
CA ASP A 511 21.06 6.11 -3.45
C ASP A 511 19.63 6.66 -3.61
N ASN A 512 19.41 7.45 -4.65
CA ASN A 512 18.12 8.00 -5.05
C ASN A 512 18.15 8.34 -6.55
N LEU A 513 16.98 8.68 -7.09
CA LEU A 513 16.84 8.98 -8.51
C LEU A 513 17.65 10.20 -8.97
N SER A 514 17.77 11.24 -8.14
CA SER A 514 18.55 12.42 -8.48
C SER A 514 20.03 12.06 -8.67
N GLN A 515 20.62 11.28 -7.76
CA GLN A 515 22.01 10.85 -7.87
C GLN A 515 22.24 9.96 -9.11
N ALA A 516 21.34 9.01 -9.38
CA ALA A 516 21.43 8.16 -10.58
C ALA A 516 21.35 8.99 -11.87
N ARG A 517 20.42 9.97 -11.92
CA ARG A 517 20.28 10.91 -13.03
C ARG A 517 21.53 11.78 -13.20
N ASP A 518 22.05 12.35 -12.12
CA ASP A 518 23.20 13.26 -12.14
C ASP A 518 24.46 12.53 -12.64
N ARG A 519 24.66 11.26 -12.27
CA ARG A 519 25.73 10.41 -12.81
C ARG A 519 25.59 10.19 -14.31
N ALA A 520 24.37 9.92 -14.79
CA ALA A 520 24.11 9.74 -16.21
C ALA A 520 24.34 11.05 -17.00
N GLU A 521 23.91 12.20 -16.47
CA GLU A 521 24.18 13.53 -17.02
C GLU A 521 25.68 13.83 -17.08
N CYS A 522 26.40 13.51 -16.00
CA CYS A 522 27.83 13.73 -15.90
C CYS A 522 28.61 12.89 -16.92
N LEU A 523 28.21 11.63 -17.13
CA LEU A 523 28.85 10.76 -18.12
C LEU A 523 28.60 11.24 -19.55
N GLU A 524 27.36 11.63 -19.88
CA GLU A 524 27.08 12.16 -21.21
C GLU A 524 27.89 13.43 -21.50
N ALA A 525 27.98 14.37 -20.54
CA ALA A 525 28.80 15.56 -20.68
C ALA A 525 30.30 15.23 -20.84
N LEU A 526 30.80 14.24 -20.11
CA LEU A 526 32.17 13.74 -20.25
C LEU A 526 32.40 13.13 -21.65
N CYS A 527 31.47 12.31 -22.14
CA CYS A 527 31.52 11.70 -23.46
C CYS A 527 31.41 12.73 -24.59
N GLU A 528 30.64 13.80 -24.40
CA GLU A 528 30.55 14.94 -25.31
C GLU A 528 31.92 15.64 -25.43
N LEU A 529 32.58 15.91 -24.31
CA LEU A 529 33.92 16.52 -24.29
C LEU A 529 34.97 15.63 -24.97
N VAL A 530 34.98 14.33 -24.68
CA VAL A 530 35.89 13.38 -25.33
C VAL A 530 35.65 13.34 -26.84
N SER A 531 34.37 13.34 -27.26
CA SER A 531 34.00 13.32 -28.67
C SER A 531 34.40 14.60 -29.40
N ARG A 532 34.30 15.77 -28.75
CA ARG A 532 34.59 17.08 -29.34
C ARG A 532 36.07 17.46 -29.33
N THR A 533 36.84 17.01 -28.34
CA THR A 533 38.27 17.36 -28.22
C THR A 533 39.19 16.47 -29.06
N ALA A 534 38.66 15.41 -29.67
CA ALA A 534 39.44 14.39 -30.38
C ALA A 534 40.59 13.78 -29.54
N ARG A 535 40.53 13.89 -28.21
CA ARG A 535 41.39 13.15 -27.28
C ARG A 535 40.96 11.67 -27.26
N THR A 536 41.07 11.01 -28.41
CA THR A 536 40.80 9.59 -28.57
C THR A 536 42.00 8.72 -28.21
N GLN A 537 43.05 9.27 -27.59
CA GLN A 537 44.18 8.48 -27.05
C GLN A 537 43.76 7.44 -26.00
N ALA A 538 42.50 7.47 -25.53
CA ALA A 538 41.88 6.41 -24.75
C ALA A 538 41.53 5.14 -25.56
N PHE A 539 41.66 5.15 -26.88
CA PHE A 539 41.19 4.07 -27.76
C PHE A 539 42.32 3.58 -28.67
N GLY A 540 42.55 2.26 -28.67
CA GLY A 540 43.43 1.61 -29.65
C GLY A 540 43.00 1.92 -31.09
N GLU A 541 43.92 1.73 -32.04
CA GLU A 541 43.73 2.08 -33.45
C GLU A 541 42.41 1.53 -34.02
N ARG A 542 41.73 2.38 -34.81
CA ARG A 542 40.45 2.12 -35.45
C ARG A 542 40.61 0.97 -36.46
N ALA A 543 40.21 -0.25 -36.10
CA ALA A 543 40.08 -1.34 -37.06
C ALA A 543 38.72 -1.23 -37.78
N ASP A 544 38.80 -1.00 -39.08
CA ASP A 544 37.76 -1.04 -40.13
C ASP A 544 36.59 -0.03 -40.14
N PRO A 545 36.20 0.45 -41.35
CA PRO A 545 35.15 1.43 -41.53
C PRO A 545 33.76 0.84 -41.27
N LEU A 546 32.88 1.70 -40.73
CA LEU A 546 31.44 1.47 -40.59
C LEU A 546 30.83 1.07 -41.95
N GLU A 547 30.53 -0.22 -42.14
CA GLU A 547 29.58 -0.66 -43.15
C GLU A 547 28.18 -0.26 -42.68
N ILE A 548 27.70 0.90 -43.11
CA ILE A 548 26.28 1.21 -43.06
C ILE A 548 25.65 0.43 -44.21
N GLY A 549 25.18 -0.78 -43.93
CA GLY A 549 24.50 -1.64 -44.89
C GLY A 549 23.26 -0.95 -45.46
N LEU A 550 23.44 -0.27 -46.59
CA LEU A 550 22.39 -0.09 -47.59
C LEU A 550 22.66 -1.17 -48.64
N THR A 551 21.90 -2.26 -48.59
CA THR A 551 21.82 -3.21 -49.70
C THR A 551 21.25 -2.55 -50.94
#